data_AF-A0A537V840-F1
#
_entry.id   AF-A0A537V840-F1
#
_cell.length_a   1.000
_cell.length_b   1.000
_cell.length_c   1.000
_cell.angle_alpha   90.00
_cell.angle_beta   90.00
_cell.angle_gamma   90.00
#
_symmetry.space_group_name_H-M   'P 1'
#
loop_
_entity.id
_entity.type
_entity.pdbx_description
1 polymer ?
#
loop_
_entity_poly.entity_id
_entity_poly.type
_entity_poly.pdbx_seq_one_letter_code
_entity_poly.pdbx_strand_id
1 'polypeptide(L)'
;MKLDILRALNAERAARRAAVVVTDVASGEQRLVKAADVARDPLKDVIEKHIRRGKSGMAETPAGKIFLTVHVPPSQLVITGAVHISQALAPIARLLGYDVTIVDPRTAFASI
;
A
#
# COMPACT_ATOMS: atom_id res chain seq x y z
N MET A 1 -16.10 10.29 -2.48
CA MET A 1 -16.06 8.89 -1.98
C MET A 1 -17.16 8.70 -0.96
N LYS A 2 -17.92 7.60 -1.02
CA LYS A 2 -19.02 7.32 -0.06
C LYS A 2 -18.47 7.17 1.37
N LEU A 3 -19.21 7.64 2.38
CA LEU A 3 -18.71 7.71 3.77
C LEU A 3 -18.34 6.33 4.35
N ASP A 4 -19.14 5.30 4.08
CA ASP A 4 -18.89 3.94 4.59
C ASP A 4 -17.62 3.33 3.99
N ILE A 5 -17.38 3.58 2.69
CA ILE A 5 -16.15 3.19 2.00
C ILE A 5 -14.95 3.89 2.63
N LEU A 6 -15.06 5.19 2.89
CA LEU A 6 -13.99 5.96 3.53
C LEU A 6 -13.67 5.45 4.93
N ARG A 7 -14.68 5.16 5.75
CA ARG A 7 -14.49 4.60 7.10
C ARG A 7 -13.78 3.24 7.05
N ALA A 8 -14.25 2.33 6.19
CA ALA A 8 -13.64 1.02 6.03
C ALA A 8 -12.20 1.12 5.48
N LEU A 9 -11.96 2.00 4.50
CA LEU A 9 -10.62 2.25 3.97
C LEU A 9 -9.68 2.78 5.04
N ASN A 10 -10.13 3.71 5.88
CA ASN A 10 -9.31 4.24 6.96
C ASN A 10 -8.96 3.17 8.00
N ALA A 11 -9.87 2.23 8.28
CA ALA A 11 -9.58 1.09 9.15
C ALA A 11 -8.48 0.18 8.57
N GLU A 12 -8.52 -0.10 7.26
CA GLU A 12 -7.47 -0.88 6.59
C GLU A 12 -6.12 -0.13 6.59
N ARG A 13 -6.12 1.19 6.34
CA ARG A 13 -4.92 2.03 6.38
C ARG A 13 -4.30 2.08 7.78
N ALA A 14 -5.10 2.27 8.81
CA ALA A 14 -4.63 2.28 10.20
C ALA A 14 -4.00 0.93 10.59
N ALA A 15 -4.55 -0.16 10.08
CA ALA A 15 -4.01 -1.50 10.29
C ALA A 15 -2.89 -1.90 9.31
N ARG A 16 -2.40 -0.96 8.49
CA ARG A 16 -1.34 -1.17 7.50
C ARG A 16 -1.62 -2.31 6.50
N ARG A 17 -2.88 -2.50 6.12
CA ARG A 17 -3.29 -3.50 5.13
C ARG A 17 -3.58 -2.84 3.79
N ALA A 18 -3.27 -3.56 2.71
CA ALA A 18 -3.59 -3.11 1.37
C ALA A 18 -5.12 -3.07 1.17
N ALA A 19 -5.59 -2.04 0.49
CA ALA A 19 -6.97 -1.88 0.10
C ALA A 19 -7.05 -1.16 -1.25
N VAL A 20 -8.07 -1.49 -2.04
CA VAL A 20 -8.28 -0.88 -3.36
C VAL A 20 -9.72 -0.43 -3.47
N VAL A 21 -9.93 0.83 -3.84
CA VAL A 21 -11.27 1.31 -4.21
C VAL A 21 -11.39 1.15 -5.72
N VAL A 22 -12.27 0.25 -6.13
CA VAL A 22 -12.62 0.05 -7.55
C VAL A 22 -13.76 1.01 -7.87
N THR A 23 -13.53 1.89 -8.84
CA THR A 23 -14.51 2.86 -9.31
C THR A 23 -14.87 2.55 -10.75
N ASP A 24 -16.14 2.31 -11.04
CA ASP A 24 -16.65 2.28 -12.40
C ASP A 24 -16.57 3.70 -12.99
N VAL A 25 -15.96 3.83 -14.16
CA VAL A 25 -15.67 5.16 -14.74
C VAL A 25 -16.90 5.77 -15.40
N ALA A 26 -17.86 4.96 -15.85
CA ALA A 26 -19.08 5.43 -16.50
C ALA A 26 -20.16 5.81 -15.47
N SER A 27 -20.37 4.99 -14.44
CA SER A 27 -21.41 5.21 -13.43
C SER A 27 -20.91 5.95 -12.19
N GLY A 28 -19.60 5.97 -11.95
CA GLY A 28 -19.02 6.48 -10.70
C GLY A 28 -19.28 5.58 -9.50
N GLU A 29 -19.83 4.38 -9.69
CA GLU A 29 -20.07 3.44 -8.60
C GLU A 29 -18.74 2.98 -7.99
N GLN A 30 -18.69 2.92 -6.67
CA GLN A 30 -17.48 2.60 -5.91
C GLN A 30 -17.72 1.39 -5.02
N ARG A 31 -16.74 0.49 -5.00
CA ARG A 31 -16.64 -0.60 -4.02
C ARG A 31 -15.23 -0.72 -3.47
N LEU A 32 -15.13 -1.12 -2.21
CA LEU A 32 -13.85 -1.38 -1.54
C LEU A 32 -13.50 -2.86 -1.66
N VAL A 33 -12.27 -3.16 -2.06
CA VAL A 33 -11.68 -4.50 -2.01
C VAL A 33 -10.55 -4.48 -0.99
N LYS A 34 -10.67 -5.27 0.08
CA LYS A 34 -9.63 -5.42 1.09
C LYS A 34 -8.66 -6.52 0.66
N ALA A 35 -7.41 -6.46 1.12
CA ALA A 35 -6.39 -7.48 0.80
C ALA A 35 -6.88 -8.92 1.02
N ALA A 36 -7.59 -9.17 2.12
CA ALA A 36 -8.11 -10.51 2.46
C ALA A 36 -9.17 -11.03 1.48
N ASP A 37 -9.86 -10.13 0.77
CA ASP A 37 -10.95 -10.45 -0.14
C ASP A 37 -10.50 -10.53 -1.61
N VAL A 38 -9.28 -10.07 -1.93
CA VAL A 38 -8.75 -10.01 -3.31
C VAL A 38 -8.81 -11.38 -4.00
N ALA A 39 -8.44 -12.46 -3.30
CA ALA A 39 -8.41 -13.81 -3.86
C ALA A 39 -9.79 -14.31 -4.34
N ARG A 40 -10.88 -13.73 -3.81
CA ARG A 40 -12.27 -14.07 -4.16
C ARG A 40 -12.88 -13.10 -5.16
N ASP A 41 -12.15 -12.03 -5.52
CA ASP A 41 -12.66 -10.99 -6.41
C ASP A 41 -12.58 -11.44 -7.88
N PRO A 42 -13.61 -11.18 -8.71
CA PRO A 42 -13.55 -11.45 -10.14
C PRO A 42 -12.38 -10.76 -10.86
N LEU A 43 -11.88 -9.64 -10.31
CA LEU A 43 -10.78 -8.86 -10.87
C LEU A 43 -9.44 -9.12 -10.16
N LYS A 44 -9.30 -10.24 -9.46
CA LYS A 44 -8.13 -10.57 -8.63
C LYS A 44 -6.79 -10.27 -9.33
N ASP A 45 -6.60 -10.72 -10.57
CA ASP A 45 -5.29 -10.63 -11.24
C ASP A 45 -4.93 -9.16 -11.56
N VAL A 46 -5.94 -8.37 -11.92
CA VAL A 46 -5.80 -6.92 -12.17
C VAL A 46 -5.51 -6.18 -10.86
N ILE A 47 -6.26 -6.50 -9.81
CA ILE A 47 -6.11 -5.89 -8.48
C ILE A 47 -4.74 -6.23 -7.90
N GLU A 48 -4.34 -7.50 -7.90
CA GLU A 48 -3.04 -7.96 -7.41
C GLU A 48 -1.87 -7.29 -8.15
N LYS A 49 -1.98 -7.14 -9.47
CA LYS A 49 -0.97 -6.42 -10.27
C LYS A 49 -0.82 -4.96 -9.81
N HIS A 50 -1.92 -4.27 -9.53
CA HIS A 50 -1.91 -2.89 -9.08
C HIS A 50 -1.41 -2.74 -7.64
N ILE A 51 -1.81 -3.66 -6.74
CA ILE A 51 -1.31 -3.74 -5.37
C ILE A 51 0.21 -3.96 -5.36
N ARG A 52 0.71 -4.93 -6.13
CA ARG A 52 2.15 -5.24 -6.21
C ARG A 52 2.98 -4.06 -6.71
N ARG A 53 2.43 -3.25 -7.61
CA ARG A 53 3.09 -2.03 -8.11
C ARG A 53 2.93 -0.84 -7.17
N GLY A 54 2.00 -0.90 -6.22
CA GLY A 54 1.63 0.23 -5.36
C GLY A 54 1.12 1.45 -6.13
N LYS A 55 0.54 1.24 -7.32
CA LYS A 55 0.15 2.33 -8.23
C LYS A 55 -1.31 2.20 -8.63
N SER A 56 -2.03 3.31 -8.50
CA SER A 56 -3.38 3.47 -9.06
C SER A 56 -3.35 3.51 -10.58
N GLY A 57 -4.46 3.14 -11.22
CA GLY A 57 -4.51 3.09 -12.67
C GLY A 57 -5.86 2.69 -13.24
N MET A 58 -5.97 2.83 -14.56
CA MET A 58 -7.11 2.37 -15.35
C MET A 58 -6.96 0.88 -15.68
N ALA A 59 -8.08 0.15 -15.70
CA ALA A 59 -8.15 -1.19 -16.26
C ALA A 59 -9.40 -1.37 -17.10
N GLU A 60 -9.26 -2.11 -18.20
CA GLU A 60 -10.39 -2.54 -19.03
C GLU A 60 -10.86 -3.91 -18.56
N THR A 61 -12.17 -4.05 -18.37
CA THR A 61 -12.81 -5.30 -17.98
C THR A 61 -13.94 -5.61 -18.97
N PRO A 62 -14.41 -6.87 -19.07
CA PRO A 62 -15.56 -7.20 -19.90
C PRO A 62 -16.83 -6.40 -19.56
N ALA A 63 -16.95 -5.93 -18.32
CA ALA A 63 -18.09 -5.13 -17.85
C ALA A 63 -17.93 -3.62 -18.08
N GLY A 64 -16.74 -3.15 -18.46
CA GLY A 64 -16.46 -1.73 -18.68
C GLY A 64 -15.09 -1.28 -18.17
N LYS A 65 -14.85 0.04 -18.24
CA LYS A 65 -13.63 0.69 -17.77
C LYS A 65 -13.75 1.00 -16.29
N ILE A 66 -12.74 0.58 -15.53
CA ILE A 66 -12.63 0.86 -14.10
C ILE A 66 -11.36 1.63 -13.80
N PHE A 67 -11.39 2.41 -12.72
CA PHE A 67 -10.22 3.01 -12.09
C PHE A 67 -9.97 2.35 -10.74
N LEU A 68 -8.75 1.87 -10.53
CA LEU A 68 -8.30 1.28 -9.27
C LEU A 68 -7.53 2.33 -8.46
N THR A 69 -8.13 2.81 -7.38
CA THR A 69 -7.42 3.65 -6.41
C THR A 69 -6.75 2.76 -5.38
N VAL A 70 -5.42 2.61 -5.49
CA VAL A 70 -4.63 1.71 -4.67
C VAL A 70 -4.16 2.41 -3.39
N HIS A 71 -4.40 1.77 -2.26
CA HIS A 71 -3.89 2.17 -0.96
C HIS A 71 -3.09 1.01 -0.37
N VAL A 72 -1.77 1.07 -0.51
CA VAL A 72 -0.84 0.13 0.10
C VAL A 72 0.00 0.84 1.16
N PRO A 73 0.39 0.15 2.24
CA PRO A 73 1.39 0.70 3.15
C PRO A 73 2.71 0.96 2.38
N PRO A 74 3.51 1.94 2.81
CA PRO A 74 4.83 2.15 2.23
C PRO A 74 5.69 0.89 2.34
N SER A 75 6.58 0.68 1.36
CA SER A 75 7.53 -0.42 1.38
C SER A 75 8.40 -0.33 2.64
N GLN A 76 8.51 -1.43 3.37
CA GLN A 76 9.39 -1.51 4.54
C GLN A 76 10.83 -1.72 4.10
N LEU A 77 11.74 -0.93 4.67
CA LEU A 77 13.18 -1.09 4.55
C LEU A 77 13.74 -1.42 5.94
N VAL A 78 14.10 -2.68 6.14
CA VAL A 78 14.76 -3.13 7.37
C VAL A 78 16.27 -3.13 7.11
N ILE A 79 17.00 -2.33 7.88
CA ILE A 79 18.46 -2.18 7.78
C ILE A 79 19.10 -2.85 8.98
N THR A 80 19.93 -3.87 8.74
CA THR A 80 20.66 -4.56 9.80
C THR A 80 22.03 -3.92 10.00
N GLY A 81 22.29 -3.46 11.22
CA GLY A 81 23.51 -2.74 11.60
C GLY A 81 23.29 -1.22 11.61
N ALA A 82 23.45 -0.60 12.77
CA ALA A 82 23.34 0.84 12.97
C ALA A 82 24.70 1.56 12.83
N VAL A 83 25.43 1.22 11.76
CA VAL A 83 26.74 1.80 11.42
C VAL A 83 26.59 3.00 10.49
N HIS A 84 27.69 3.71 10.19
CA HIS A 84 27.70 4.97 9.43
C HIS A 84 26.94 4.91 8.09
N ILE A 85 27.03 3.80 7.34
CA ILE A 85 26.31 3.64 6.06
C ILE A 85 24.79 3.69 6.31
N SER A 86 24.30 3.00 7.32
CA SER A 86 22.88 2.94 7.67
C SER A 86 22.36 4.29 8.14
N GLN A 87 23.18 5.06 8.88
CA GLN A 87 22.86 6.42 9.30
C GLN A 87 22.70 7.36 8.10
N ALA A 88 23.56 7.25 7.08
CA ALA A 88 23.47 8.04 5.86
C ALA A 88 22.30 7.59 4.95
N LEU A 89 22.03 6.29 4.86
CA LEU A 89 20.97 5.73 4.01
C LEU A 89 19.57 6.02 4.53
N ALA A 90 19.36 5.94 5.85
CA ALA A 90 18.04 6.08 6.47
C ALA A 90 17.28 7.38 6.09
N PRO A 91 17.88 8.59 6.15
CA PRO A 91 17.17 9.81 5.75
C PRO A 91 16.83 9.83 4.25
N ILE A 92 17.72 9.32 3.39
CA ILE A 92 17.47 9.23 1.94
C ILE A 92 16.31 8.28 1.66
N ALA A 93 16.29 7.11 2.31
CA ALA A 93 15.20 6.14 2.16
C ALA A 93 13.86 6.69 2.67
N ARG A 94 13.84 7.40 3.81
CA ARG A 94 12.62 8.08 4.30
C ARG A 94 12.13 9.14 3.32
N LEU A 95 13.03 9.93 2.73
CA LEU A 95 12.69 10.93 1.71
C LEU A 95 12.05 10.29 0.48
N LEU A 96 12.51 9.10 0.10
CA LEU A 96 11.93 8.30 -0.99
C LEU A 96 10.63 7.57 -0.60
N GLY A 97 10.13 7.78 0.61
CA GLY A 97 8.86 7.23 1.10
C GLY A 97 8.96 5.80 1.64
N TYR A 98 10.14 5.30 1.99
CA TYR A 98 10.27 4.00 2.66
C TYR A 98 9.95 4.12 4.16
N ASP A 99 9.36 3.06 4.69
CA ASP A 99 9.20 2.86 6.13
C ASP A 99 10.47 2.18 6.69
N VAL A 100 11.37 2.98 7.26
CA VAL A 100 12.73 2.57 7.62
C VAL A 100 12.80 2.11 9.08
N THR A 101 13.25 0.87 9.30
CA THR A 101 13.60 0.32 10.61
C THR A 101 15.06 -0.10 10.62
N ILE A 102 15.84 0.35 11.60
CA ILE A 102 17.24 -0.09 11.80
C ILE A 102 17.27 -1.08 12.98
N VAL A 103 17.94 -2.20 12.80
CA VAL A 103 18.11 -3.25 13.82
C VAL A 103 19.60 -3.47 14.06
N ASP A 104 20.08 -3.30 15.28
CA ASP A 104 21.46 -3.64 15.67
C ASP A 104 21.44 -4.40 17.00
N PRO A 105 22.17 -5.52 17.13
CA PRO A 105 22.23 -6.26 18.40
C PRO A 105 22.98 -5.49 19.50
N ARG A 106 23.76 -4.47 19.15
CA ARG A 106 24.51 -3.65 20.10
C ARG A 106 23.65 -2.47 20.52
N THR A 107 23.20 -2.48 21.77
CA THR A 107 22.35 -1.41 22.36
C THR A 107 22.95 -0.01 22.19
N ALA A 108 24.28 0.11 22.24
CA ALA A 108 24.98 1.39 22.07
C ALA A 108 24.83 2.01 20.67
N PHE A 109 24.47 1.24 19.64
CA PHE A 109 24.33 1.71 18.27
C PHE A 109 22.87 1.85 17.83
N ALA A 110 21.96 1.03 18.38
CA ALA A 110 20.51 1.13 18.16
C ALA A 110 19.84 2.11 19.15
N SER A 111 20.45 3.27 19.38
CA SER A 111 19.87 4.34 20.17
C SER A 111 18.91 5.18 19.32
N ILE A 112 17.73 5.45 19.89
CA ILE A 112 16.60 6.17 19.28
C ILE A 112 16.93 7.64 19.01
#